data_AF-A0A1R7T5S7-F1
#
_entry.id   AF-A0A1R7T5S7-F1
#
_cell.length_a   1.000
_cell.length_b   1.000
_cell.length_c   1.000
_cell.angle_alpha   90.00
_cell.angle_beta   90.00
_cell.angle_gamma   90.00
#
_symmetry.space_group_name_H-M   'P 1'
#
loop_
_entity.id
_entity.type
_entity.pdbx_description
1 polymer ?
#
loop_
_entity_poly.entity_id
_entity_poly.type
_entity_poly.pdbx_seq_one_letter_code
_entity_poly.pdbx_strand_id
1 'polypeptide(L)'
;MNIYDKTAEDVIKPDFFEEYERLHKDIWGRLIQINTSITILETISNYPLKHISSPQNNIFWSMVHWNFIYSVIVLLHGLISDQGGSKLTLQRMKNKVDLWIKDDMRSDFREHVKKAKFDSEIRILRKKAANMRNKIIAHRAIVNDKDRVEGMRVSDVRKLFEAAERLFQACCFGTEYVTTFYLDSTCGGKPVKRDIDELLEMLVKNSYWFNMPEKRGEFWEMDKKYMNKEELKDLIKWRKKLGVDNI
;
A
#
# COMPACT_ATOMS: atom_id res chain seq x y z
N MET A 1 -34.82 2.71 -4.21
CA MET A 1 -34.21 1.35 -4.11
C MET A 1 -32.72 1.58 -4.12
N ASN A 2 -31.95 1.01 -3.19
CA ASN A 2 -30.57 1.43 -2.99
C ASN A 2 -29.64 0.84 -4.08
N ILE A 3 -28.71 1.66 -4.60
CA ILE A 3 -27.76 1.22 -5.64
C ILE A 3 -26.79 0.12 -5.16
N TYR A 4 -26.67 -0.08 -3.84
CA TYR A 4 -25.87 -1.15 -3.24
C TYR A 4 -26.49 -2.54 -3.32
N ASP A 5 -27.80 -2.66 -3.56
CA ASP A 5 -28.46 -3.97 -3.64
C ASP A 5 -28.52 -4.49 -5.08
N LYS A 6 -27.81 -3.81 -5.99
CA LYS A 6 -27.87 -4.03 -7.43
C LYS A 6 -26.49 -4.36 -7.97
N THR A 7 -26.48 -5.23 -8.98
CA THR A 7 -25.28 -5.57 -9.74
C THR A 7 -24.95 -4.46 -10.74
N ALA A 8 -23.75 -4.51 -11.34
CA ALA A 8 -23.38 -3.56 -12.38
C ALA A 8 -24.30 -3.66 -13.60
N GLU A 9 -24.75 -4.87 -13.94
CA GLU A 9 -25.70 -5.20 -15.01
C GLU A 9 -27.06 -4.53 -14.79
N ASP A 10 -27.49 -4.41 -13.54
CA ASP A 10 -28.75 -3.77 -13.17
C ASP A 10 -28.70 -2.24 -13.28
N VAL A 11 -27.51 -1.64 -13.20
CA VAL A 11 -27.33 -0.19 -13.02
C VAL A 11 -26.76 0.48 -14.28
N ILE A 12 -25.85 -0.19 -14.98
CA ILE A 12 -25.22 0.30 -16.21
C ILE A 12 -26.14 0.04 -17.41
N LYS A 13 -26.18 0.99 -18.34
CA LYS A 13 -26.89 0.83 -19.62
C LYS A 13 -26.23 -0.30 -20.42
N PRO A 14 -27.02 -1.23 -21.01
CA PRO A 14 -26.48 -2.42 -21.70
C PRO A 14 -25.37 -2.12 -22.71
N ASP A 15 -25.52 -1.06 -23.51
CA ASP A 15 -24.57 -0.65 -24.56
C ASP A 15 -23.16 -0.29 -24.04
N PHE A 16 -23.01 -0.06 -22.74
CA PHE A 16 -21.74 0.32 -22.12
C PHE A 16 -21.20 -0.72 -21.14
N PHE A 17 -21.88 -1.85 -20.95
CA PHE A 17 -21.51 -2.83 -19.94
C PHE A 17 -20.13 -3.46 -20.20
N GLU A 18 -19.87 -3.89 -21.44
CA GLU A 18 -18.57 -4.48 -21.82
C GLU A 18 -17.40 -3.50 -21.61
N GLU A 19 -17.58 -2.23 -22.01
CA GLU A 19 -16.57 -1.21 -21.81
C GLU A 19 -16.38 -0.90 -20.31
N TYR A 20 -17.45 -0.91 -19.52
CA TYR A 20 -17.37 -0.79 -18.06
C TYR A 20 -16.51 -1.91 -17.46
N GLU A 21 -16.78 -3.17 -17.80
CA GLU A 21 -16.02 -4.32 -17.28
C GLU A 21 -14.54 -4.23 -17.64
N ARG A 22 -14.24 -3.82 -18.88
CA ARG A 22 -12.87 -3.63 -19.35
C ARG A 22 -12.12 -2.58 -18.53
N LEU A 23 -12.71 -1.41 -18.31
CA LEU A 23 -12.09 -0.34 -17.52
C LEU A 23 -11.98 -0.71 -16.03
N HIS A 24 -13.02 -1.35 -15.50
CA HIS A 24 -13.07 -1.85 -14.13
C HIS A 24 -11.92 -2.83 -13.87
N LYS A 25 -11.76 -3.84 -14.73
CA LYS A 25 -10.72 -4.87 -14.61
C LYS A 25 -9.31 -4.29 -14.65
N ASP A 26 -9.05 -3.31 -15.52
CA ASP A 26 -7.74 -2.63 -15.57
C ASP A 26 -7.43 -1.90 -14.25
N ILE A 27 -8.37 -1.07 -13.78
CA ILE A 27 -8.18 -0.32 -12.54
C ILE A 27 -8.06 -1.26 -11.34
N TRP A 28 -8.87 -2.32 -11.29
CA TRP A 28 -8.81 -3.32 -10.23
C TRP A 28 -7.44 -3.99 -10.14
N GLY A 29 -6.90 -4.46 -11.28
CA GLY A 29 -5.56 -5.05 -11.34
C GLY A 29 -4.47 -4.09 -10.85
N ARG A 30 -4.58 -2.80 -11.21
CA ARG A 30 -3.64 -1.77 -10.74
C ARG A 30 -3.75 -1.53 -9.24
N LEU A 31 -4.96 -1.50 -8.69
CA LEU A 31 -5.18 -1.39 -7.24
C LEU A 31 -4.61 -2.59 -6.48
N ILE A 32 -4.79 -3.81 -7.00
CA ILE A 32 -4.18 -5.01 -6.43
C ILE A 32 -2.66 -4.88 -6.34
N GLN A 33 -2.02 -4.49 -7.44
CA GLN A 33 -0.58 -4.30 -7.50
C GLN A 33 -0.10 -3.22 -6.51
N ILE A 34 -0.81 -2.09 -6.45
CA ILE A 34 -0.49 -0.99 -5.53
C ILE A 34 -0.60 -1.46 -4.08
N ASN A 35 -1.74 -2.04 -3.67
CA ASN A 35 -1.97 -2.43 -2.28
C ASN A 35 -0.96 -3.48 -1.80
N THR A 36 -0.68 -4.47 -2.65
CA THR A 36 0.29 -5.53 -2.37
C THR A 36 1.67 -4.91 -2.15
N SER A 37 2.06 -3.96 -3.01
CA SER A 37 3.33 -3.23 -2.89
C SER A 37 3.41 -2.39 -1.60
N ILE A 38 2.33 -1.71 -1.20
CA ILE A 38 2.29 -0.96 0.06
C ILE A 38 2.39 -1.91 1.26
N THR A 39 1.73 -3.07 1.17
CA THR A 39 1.78 -4.09 2.23
C THR A 39 3.21 -4.62 2.43
N ILE A 40 3.94 -4.87 1.33
CA ILE A 40 5.37 -5.23 1.39
C ILE A 40 6.18 -4.10 2.03
N LEU A 41 5.96 -2.85 1.61
CA LEU A 41 6.64 -1.68 2.20
C LEU A 41 6.41 -1.58 3.70
N GLU A 42 5.17 -1.63 4.14
CA GLU A 42 4.82 -1.56 5.56
C GLU A 42 5.45 -2.70 6.35
N THR A 43 5.50 -3.90 5.76
CA THR A 43 6.14 -5.06 6.39
C THR A 43 7.65 -4.82 6.56
N ILE A 44 8.33 -4.32 5.53
CA ILE A 44 9.77 -3.98 5.58
C ILE A 44 10.03 -2.83 6.57
N SER A 45 9.23 -1.76 6.53
CA SER A 45 9.42 -0.58 7.40
C SER A 45 9.24 -0.89 8.88
N ASN A 46 8.40 -1.87 9.21
CA ASN A 46 8.17 -2.31 10.59
C ASN A 46 9.18 -3.37 11.06
N TYR A 47 10.08 -3.81 10.18
CA TYR A 47 11.04 -4.85 10.49
C TYR A 47 12.28 -4.28 11.21
N PRO A 48 12.88 -4.99 12.20
CA PRO A 48 13.99 -4.49 13.00
C PRO A 48 15.33 -4.58 12.24
N LEU A 49 15.35 -4.20 10.95
CA LEU A 49 16.55 -4.24 10.11
C LEU A 49 17.71 -3.43 10.70
N LYS A 50 17.40 -2.34 11.44
CA LYS A 50 18.39 -1.53 12.16
C LYS A 50 19.22 -2.32 13.19
N HIS A 51 18.65 -3.39 13.75
CA HIS A 51 19.29 -4.24 14.76
C HIS A 51 19.99 -5.46 14.14
N ILE A 52 19.52 -5.91 12.97
CA ILE A 52 20.00 -7.12 12.30
C ILE A 52 21.15 -6.84 11.34
N SER A 53 21.15 -5.65 10.73
CA SER A 53 22.12 -5.26 9.71
C SER A 53 22.69 -3.91 10.05
N SER A 54 24.01 -3.79 9.99
CA SER A 54 24.65 -2.48 10.09
C SER A 54 24.13 -1.55 8.98
N PRO A 55 24.13 -0.23 9.17
CA PRO A 55 23.68 0.70 8.13
C PRO A 55 24.39 0.48 6.77
N GLN A 56 25.66 0.07 6.79
CA GLN A 56 26.46 -0.24 5.62
C GLN A 56 26.04 -1.55 4.93
N ASN A 57 25.47 -2.50 5.69
CA ASN A 57 24.98 -3.78 5.19
C ASN A 57 23.49 -3.74 4.83
N ASN A 58 22.80 -2.62 5.08
CA ASN A 58 21.37 -2.47 4.82
C ASN A 58 21.06 -1.84 3.44
N ILE A 59 22.05 -1.81 2.53
CA ILE A 59 21.93 -1.19 1.20
C ILE A 59 20.83 -1.87 0.39
N PHE A 60 20.81 -3.21 0.38
CA PHE A 60 19.81 -3.98 -0.37
C PHE A 60 18.38 -3.62 0.06
N TRP A 61 18.06 -3.69 1.36
CA TRP A 61 16.70 -3.38 1.83
C TRP A 61 16.34 -1.91 1.67
N SER A 62 17.32 -1.01 1.78
CA SER A 62 17.12 0.41 1.46
C SER A 62 16.72 0.58 0.00
N MET A 63 17.41 -0.09 -0.93
CA MET A 63 17.05 -0.07 -2.36
C MET A 63 15.69 -0.69 -2.63
N VAL A 64 15.38 -1.84 -2.02
CA VAL A 64 14.06 -2.49 -2.12
C VAL A 64 12.97 -1.53 -1.65
N HIS A 65 13.13 -0.93 -0.47
CA HIS A 65 12.18 0.03 0.09
C HIS A 65 11.99 1.25 -0.84
N TRP A 66 13.07 1.85 -1.33
CA TRP A 66 12.97 2.99 -2.25
C TRP A 66 12.30 2.62 -3.59
N ASN A 67 12.64 1.46 -4.16
CA ASN A 67 12.04 0.98 -5.39
C ASN A 67 10.54 0.76 -5.25
N PHE A 68 10.09 0.13 -4.16
CA PHE A 68 8.66 -0.03 -3.92
C PHE A 68 7.97 1.31 -3.69
N ILE A 69 8.54 2.24 -2.90
CA ILE A 69 7.95 3.57 -2.72
C ILE A 69 7.80 4.28 -4.06
N TYR A 70 8.85 4.31 -4.87
CA TYR A 70 8.82 5.00 -6.17
C TYR A 70 7.82 4.35 -7.12
N SER A 71 7.79 3.01 -7.18
CA SER A 71 6.84 2.26 -8.00
C SER A 71 5.40 2.58 -7.61
N VAL A 72 5.08 2.55 -6.32
CA VAL A 72 3.74 2.86 -5.83
C VAL A 72 3.37 4.31 -6.12
N ILE A 73 4.28 5.27 -5.90
CA ILE A 73 4.02 6.69 -6.22
C ILE A 73 3.69 6.88 -7.70
N VAL A 74 4.45 6.23 -8.60
CA VAL A 74 4.20 6.31 -10.04
C VAL A 74 2.85 5.69 -10.41
N LEU A 75 2.55 4.51 -9.88
CA LEU A 75 1.28 3.82 -10.15
C LEU A 75 0.08 4.62 -9.64
N LEU A 76 0.15 5.11 -8.40
CA LEU A 76 -0.90 5.96 -7.81
C LEU A 76 -1.05 7.27 -8.58
N HIS A 77 0.04 7.96 -8.90
CA HIS A 77 -0.01 9.17 -9.72
C HIS A 77 -0.69 8.91 -11.07
N GLY A 78 -0.30 7.82 -11.74
CA GLY A 78 -0.93 7.36 -12.98
C GLY A 78 -2.42 7.07 -12.83
N LEU A 79 -2.87 6.64 -11.65
CA LEU A 79 -4.26 6.28 -11.38
C LEU A 79 -5.13 7.49 -11.03
N ILE A 80 -4.55 8.50 -10.36
CA ILE A 80 -5.33 9.61 -9.77
C ILE A 80 -5.09 10.97 -10.42
N SER A 81 -4.02 11.15 -11.20
CA SER A 81 -3.57 12.49 -11.62
C SER A 81 -3.03 12.58 -13.04
N ASP A 82 -2.90 11.47 -13.75
CA ASP A 82 -2.31 11.49 -15.08
C ASP A 82 -3.09 12.40 -16.05
N GLN A 83 -2.35 13.21 -16.80
CA GLN A 83 -2.89 14.18 -17.73
C GLN A 83 -2.55 13.74 -19.15
N GLY A 84 -3.51 13.16 -19.87
CA GLY A 84 -3.34 12.80 -21.27
C GLY A 84 -4.57 12.09 -21.82
N GLY A 85 -5.03 12.39 -23.03
CA GLY A 85 -6.33 11.93 -23.56
C GLY A 85 -6.56 10.41 -23.49
N SER A 86 -5.51 9.60 -23.63
CA SER A 86 -5.58 8.13 -23.62
C SER A 86 -5.45 7.47 -22.24
N LYS A 87 -5.23 8.24 -21.16
CA LYS A 87 -4.96 7.70 -19.83
C LYS A 87 -6.24 7.29 -19.09
N LEU A 88 -6.26 6.09 -18.52
CA LEU A 88 -7.33 5.66 -17.64
C LEU A 88 -7.02 6.04 -16.19
N THR A 89 -7.73 7.06 -15.69
CA THR A 89 -7.68 7.48 -14.28
C THR A 89 -9.01 7.16 -13.60
N LEU A 90 -9.00 7.06 -12.28
CA LEU A 90 -10.22 6.86 -11.49
C LEU A 90 -11.27 7.94 -11.74
N GLN A 91 -10.84 9.20 -11.85
CA GLN A 91 -11.76 10.30 -12.15
C GLN A 91 -12.44 10.12 -13.51
N ARG A 92 -11.70 9.61 -14.51
CA ARG A 92 -12.25 9.35 -15.85
C ARG A 92 -13.18 8.16 -15.85
N MET A 93 -12.83 7.08 -15.15
CA MET A 93 -13.75 5.95 -14.95
C MET A 93 -15.04 6.44 -14.29
N LYS A 94 -14.96 7.17 -13.17
CA LYS A 94 -16.12 7.74 -12.49
C LYS A 94 -16.97 8.61 -13.40
N ASN A 95 -16.34 9.47 -14.22
CA ASN A 95 -17.06 10.35 -15.13
C ASN A 95 -17.74 9.57 -16.26
N LYS A 96 -17.10 8.51 -16.78
CA LYS A 96 -17.71 7.60 -17.75
C LYS A 96 -18.90 6.85 -17.14
N VAL A 97 -18.73 6.29 -15.95
CA VAL A 97 -19.79 5.61 -15.19
C VAL A 97 -20.99 6.55 -14.97
N ASP A 98 -20.79 7.80 -14.60
CA ASP A 98 -21.88 8.80 -14.45
C ASP A 98 -22.72 8.99 -15.73
N LEU A 99 -22.13 8.77 -16.91
CA LEU A 99 -22.82 8.86 -18.20
C LEU A 99 -23.53 7.55 -18.58
N TRP A 100 -22.95 6.43 -18.17
CA TRP A 100 -23.40 5.07 -18.51
C TRP A 100 -24.47 4.52 -17.57
N ILE A 101 -24.62 5.07 -16.38
CA ILE A 101 -25.68 4.69 -15.46
C ILE A 101 -27.07 5.05 -16.03
N LYS A 102 -28.05 4.19 -15.77
CA LYS A 102 -29.48 4.42 -16.09
C LYS A 102 -30.00 5.68 -15.38
N ASP A 103 -30.83 6.46 -16.05
CA ASP A 103 -31.14 7.82 -15.60
C ASP A 103 -31.86 7.87 -14.24
N ASP A 104 -32.65 6.85 -13.92
CA ASP A 104 -33.33 6.64 -12.64
C ASP A 104 -32.37 6.36 -11.46
N MET A 105 -31.16 5.85 -11.74
CA MET A 105 -30.14 5.51 -10.73
C MET A 105 -29.04 6.55 -10.59
N ARG A 106 -29.00 7.56 -11.47
CA ARG A 106 -27.89 8.52 -11.56
C ARG A 106 -27.75 9.40 -10.32
N SER A 107 -28.86 9.81 -9.71
CA SER A 107 -28.85 10.63 -8.49
C SER A 107 -28.19 9.89 -7.34
N ASP A 108 -28.59 8.62 -7.13
CA ASP A 108 -28.07 7.75 -6.07
C ASP A 108 -26.57 7.51 -6.25
N PHE A 109 -26.12 7.27 -7.49
CA PHE A 109 -24.69 7.15 -7.80
C PHE A 109 -23.90 8.41 -7.45
N ARG A 110 -24.41 9.59 -7.83
CA ARG A 110 -23.71 10.86 -7.55
C ARG A 110 -23.60 11.13 -6.06
N GLU A 111 -24.65 10.84 -5.29
CA GLU A 111 -24.61 10.94 -3.83
C GLU A 111 -23.57 9.97 -3.26
N HIS A 112 -23.54 8.74 -3.77
CA HIS A 112 -22.62 7.71 -3.33
C HIS A 112 -21.15 8.09 -3.59
N VAL A 113 -20.81 8.52 -4.80
CA VAL A 113 -19.46 9.00 -5.12
C VAL A 113 -19.07 10.21 -4.28
N LYS A 114 -20.01 11.11 -3.98
CA LYS A 114 -19.75 12.27 -3.10
C LYS A 114 -19.36 11.82 -1.68
N LYS A 115 -19.97 10.75 -1.16
CA LYS A 115 -19.62 10.17 0.15
C LYS A 115 -18.20 9.60 0.20
N ALA A 116 -17.62 9.21 -0.94
CA ALA A 116 -16.23 8.75 -1.02
C ALA A 116 -15.20 9.86 -0.76
N LYS A 117 -15.58 11.16 -0.80
CA LYS A 117 -14.77 12.34 -0.43
C LYS A 117 -13.37 12.43 -1.08
N PHE A 118 -13.20 11.80 -2.24
CA PHE A 118 -11.91 11.62 -2.91
C PHE A 118 -11.10 12.92 -3.05
N ASP A 119 -11.65 13.94 -3.70
CA ASP A 119 -10.90 15.15 -4.05
C ASP A 119 -10.46 15.99 -2.84
N SER A 120 -11.32 16.12 -1.82
CA SER A 120 -11.03 16.93 -0.64
C SER A 120 -9.98 16.31 0.26
N GLU A 121 -9.97 14.98 0.39
CA GLU A 121 -9.08 14.27 1.32
C GLU A 121 -7.65 14.18 0.82
N ILE A 122 -7.45 14.01 -0.49
CA ILE A 122 -6.12 13.71 -1.04
C ILE A 122 -5.46 14.87 -1.75
N ARG A 123 -6.06 16.06 -1.83
CA ARG A 123 -5.52 17.18 -2.63
C ARG A 123 -4.03 17.46 -2.35
N ILE A 124 -3.65 17.47 -1.07
CA ILE A 124 -2.26 17.70 -0.63
C ILE A 124 -1.37 16.51 -1.03
N LEU A 125 -1.82 15.29 -0.72
CA LEU A 125 -1.07 14.05 -1.02
C LEU A 125 -0.86 13.85 -2.52
N ARG A 126 -1.86 14.21 -3.33
CA ARG A 126 -1.83 14.18 -4.80
C ARG A 126 -0.76 15.11 -5.35
N LYS A 127 -0.68 16.34 -4.83
CA LYS A 127 0.37 17.30 -5.19
C LYS A 127 1.76 16.77 -4.79
N LYS A 128 1.87 16.16 -3.61
CA LYS A 128 3.11 15.57 -3.11
C LYS A 128 3.58 14.41 -4.00
N ALA A 129 2.68 13.50 -4.37
CA ALA A 129 2.96 12.40 -5.29
C ALA A 129 3.38 12.89 -6.68
N ALA A 130 2.70 13.91 -7.22
CA ALA A 130 3.06 14.54 -8.49
C ALA A 130 4.45 15.19 -8.45
N ASN A 131 4.78 15.90 -7.37
CA ASN A 131 6.10 16.49 -7.19
C ASN A 131 7.19 15.42 -7.07
N MET A 132 6.98 14.38 -6.27
CA MET A 132 7.88 13.23 -6.16
C MET A 132 8.13 12.58 -7.53
N ARG A 133 7.05 12.26 -8.26
CA ARG A 133 7.14 11.68 -9.60
C ARG A 133 7.93 12.59 -10.54
N ASN A 134 7.55 13.86 -10.64
CA ASN A 134 8.11 14.77 -11.64
C ASN A 134 9.54 15.17 -11.34
N LYS A 135 9.88 15.48 -10.08
CA LYS A 135 11.17 16.09 -9.71
C LYS A 135 12.22 15.10 -9.18
N ILE A 136 11.82 13.91 -8.73
CA ILE A 136 12.74 12.90 -8.18
C ILE A 136 12.80 11.65 -9.06
N ILE A 137 11.65 11.10 -9.44
CA ILE A 137 11.58 9.77 -10.09
C ILE A 137 11.78 9.87 -11.61
N ALA A 138 10.99 10.70 -12.29
CA ALA A 138 10.96 10.76 -13.76
C ALA A 138 11.95 11.77 -14.35
N HIS A 139 12.12 12.92 -13.70
CA HIS A 139 13.09 13.92 -14.11
C HIS A 139 13.95 14.24 -12.90
N ARG A 140 15.24 13.85 -12.93
CA ARG A 140 16.23 14.35 -11.97
C ARG A 140 16.50 15.81 -12.29
N ALA A 141 15.61 16.70 -11.87
CA ALA A 141 15.89 18.12 -11.91
C ALA A 141 17.15 18.38 -11.08
N ILE A 142 18.09 19.18 -11.58
CA ILE A 142 19.18 19.70 -10.75
C ILE A 142 18.51 20.68 -9.78
N VAL A 143 18.23 20.19 -8.58
CA VAL A 143 17.45 20.91 -7.56
C VAL A 143 18.34 21.99 -6.95
N ASN A 144 18.04 23.28 -7.18
CA ASN A 144 18.56 24.34 -6.32
C ASN A 144 18.01 24.12 -4.90
N ASP A 145 18.73 24.50 -3.84
CA ASP A 145 18.36 24.16 -2.45
C ASP A 145 16.95 24.67 -2.02
N LYS A 146 16.37 25.61 -2.78
CA LYS A 146 15.00 26.13 -2.64
C LYS A 146 13.90 25.23 -3.23
N ASP A 147 14.25 24.21 -4.02
CA ASP A 147 13.34 23.30 -4.71
C ASP A 147 13.21 21.91 -4.05
N ARG A 148 13.67 21.78 -2.79
CA ARG A 148 13.59 20.52 -2.04
C ARG A 148 12.17 19.95 -2.07
N VAL A 149 12.07 18.73 -2.58
CA VAL A 149 10.81 18.00 -2.65
C VAL A 149 10.61 17.28 -1.33
N GLU A 150 9.49 17.55 -0.67
CA GLU A 150 9.11 16.82 0.54
C GLU A 150 8.82 15.35 0.20
N GLY A 151 9.58 14.44 0.80
CA GLY A 151 9.41 13.00 0.63
C GLY A 151 8.07 12.49 1.19
N MET A 152 7.45 11.52 0.51
CA MET A 152 6.24 10.84 1.01
C MET A 152 6.57 9.75 2.01
N ARG A 153 5.85 9.73 3.13
CA ARG A 153 5.91 8.62 4.10
C ARG A 153 5.08 7.44 3.59
N VAL A 154 5.37 6.22 4.06
CA VAL A 154 4.54 5.05 3.74
C VAL A 154 3.08 5.27 4.14
N SER A 155 2.83 5.93 5.29
CA SER A 155 1.49 6.33 5.71
C SER A 155 0.78 7.29 4.75
N ASP A 156 1.53 8.18 4.08
CA ASP A 156 0.98 9.12 3.09
C ASP A 156 0.51 8.35 1.86
N VAL A 157 1.31 7.36 1.44
CA VAL A 157 1.01 6.48 0.32
C VAL A 157 -0.20 5.59 0.62
N ARG A 158 -0.28 5.02 1.83
CA ARG A 158 -1.43 4.22 2.29
C ARG A 158 -2.73 5.03 2.24
N LYS A 159 -2.75 6.24 2.80
CA LYS A 159 -3.92 7.13 2.76
C LYS A 159 -4.36 7.48 1.34
N LEU A 160 -3.39 7.69 0.44
CA LEU A 160 -3.67 7.99 -0.96
C LEU A 160 -4.30 6.79 -1.68
N PHE A 161 -3.81 5.58 -1.40
CA PHE A 161 -4.39 4.34 -1.88
C PHE A 161 -5.81 4.11 -1.35
N GLU A 162 -6.05 4.24 -0.05
CA GLU A 162 -7.36 4.00 0.56
C GLU A 162 -8.44 4.94 -0.04
N ALA A 163 -8.08 6.18 -0.34
CA ALA A 163 -8.99 7.10 -1.03
C ALA A 163 -9.27 6.66 -2.49
N ALA A 164 -8.24 6.20 -3.20
CA ALA A 164 -8.37 5.67 -4.56
C ALA A 164 -9.25 4.40 -4.57
N GLU A 165 -9.05 3.50 -3.62
CA GLU A 165 -9.87 2.31 -3.41
C GLU A 165 -11.32 2.68 -3.09
N ARG A 166 -11.58 3.61 -2.16
CA ARG A 166 -12.95 4.06 -1.86
C ARG A 166 -13.69 4.57 -3.08
N LEU A 167 -13.02 5.37 -3.93
CA LEU A 167 -13.63 5.86 -5.17
C LEU A 167 -13.88 4.73 -6.17
N PHE A 168 -12.98 3.75 -6.25
CA PHE A 168 -13.16 2.57 -7.07
C PHE A 168 -14.33 1.72 -6.61
N GLN A 169 -14.41 1.38 -5.32
CA GLN A 169 -15.54 0.63 -4.74
C GLN A 169 -16.87 1.37 -4.96
N ALA A 170 -16.84 2.71 -4.94
CA ALA A 170 -18.03 3.49 -5.24
C ALA A 170 -18.53 3.36 -6.69
N CYS A 171 -17.73 2.78 -7.58
CA CYS A 171 -18.06 2.45 -8.96
C CYS A 171 -18.35 0.95 -9.17
N CYS A 172 -18.40 0.13 -8.11
CA CYS A 172 -18.45 -1.35 -8.19
C CYS A 172 -19.83 -1.97 -7.90
N PHE A 173 -20.85 -1.18 -7.54
CA PHE A 173 -22.27 -1.56 -7.37
C PHE A 173 -22.54 -2.93 -6.73
N GLY A 174 -22.88 -2.93 -5.43
CA GLY A 174 -23.27 -4.16 -4.69
C GLY A 174 -22.22 -5.27 -4.61
N THR A 175 -21.06 -5.07 -5.25
CA THR A 175 -19.96 -6.02 -5.29
C THR A 175 -18.75 -5.39 -4.60
N GLU A 176 -18.25 -6.07 -3.57
CA GLU A 176 -17.01 -5.70 -2.91
C GLU A 176 -15.84 -6.42 -3.55
N TYR A 177 -14.86 -5.65 -4.05
CA TYR A 177 -13.69 -6.20 -4.71
C TYR A 177 -12.47 -6.20 -3.80
N VAL A 178 -11.86 -7.37 -3.62
CA VAL A 178 -10.61 -7.46 -2.86
C VAL A 178 -9.45 -6.91 -3.69
N THR A 179 -8.68 -6.00 -3.13
CA THR A 179 -7.60 -5.28 -3.83
C THR A 179 -6.20 -5.73 -3.39
N THR A 180 -5.99 -7.00 -3.05
CA THR A 180 -4.66 -7.50 -2.63
C THR A 180 -4.42 -8.93 -3.09
N PHE A 181 -3.16 -9.27 -3.39
CA PHE A 181 -2.75 -10.66 -3.62
C PHE A 181 -2.56 -11.44 -2.31
N TYR A 182 -2.33 -10.75 -1.19
CA TYR A 182 -2.21 -11.38 0.12
C TYR A 182 -3.58 -11.59 0.75
N LEU A 183 -4.31 -12.58 0.23
CA LEU A 183 -5.58 -13.01 0.81
C LEU A 183 -5.33 -13.87 2.05
N ASP A 184 -6.11 -13.62 3.10
CA ASP A 184 -6.15 -14.51 4.26
C ASP A 184 -6.66 -15.87 3.79
N SER A 185 -5.77 -16.86 3.82
CA SER A 185 -6.04 -18.21 3.36
C SER A 185 -5.48 -19.23 4.34
N THR A 186 -5.94 -20.47 4.23
CA THR A 186 -5.45 -21.56 5.07
C THR A 186 -5.02 -22.74 4.21
N CYS A 187 -3.97 -23.43 4.65
CA CYS A 187 -3.53 -24.70 4.07
C CYS A 187 -3.45 -25.73 5.20
N GLY A 188 -4.22 -26.82 5.11
CA GLY A 188 -4.31 -27.82 6.18
C GLY A 188 -4.83 -27.25 7.51
N GLY A 189 -5.72 -26.27 7.47
CA GLY A 189 -6.29 -25.60 8.66
C GLY A 189 -5.36 -24.59 9.34
N LYS A 190 -4.17 -24.33 8.78
CA LYS A 190 -3.22 -23.33 9.28
C LYS A 190 -3.23 -22.09 8.39
N PRO A 191 -3.19 -20.86 8.95
CA PRO A 191 -3.03 -19.65 8.16
C PRO A 191 -1.79 -19.73 7.25
N VAL A 192 -1.99 -19.44 5.97
CA VAL A 192 -0.88 -19.28 5.02
C VAL A 192 -0.21 -17.95 5.30
N LYS A 193 1.10 -18.00 5.50
CA LYS A 193 1.89 -16.82 5.77
C LYS A 193 2.27 -16.15 4.45
N ARG A 194 2.38 -14.82 4.48
CA ARG A 194 2.88 -14.06 3.33
C ARG A 194 4.37 -14.37 3.16
N ASP A 195 4.80 -14.56 1.93
CA ASP A 195 6.19 -14.82 1.56
C ASP A 195 7.18 -13.79 2.15
N ILE A 196 6.81 -12.52 2.14
CA ILE A 196 7.60 -11.43 2.73
C ILE A 196 7.78 -11.57 4.24
N ASP A 197 6.76 -12.05 4.96
CA ASP A 197 6.87 -12.28 6.40
C ASP A 197 7.80 -13.47 6.69
N GLU A 198 7.70 -14.55 5.90
CA GLU A 198 8.59 -15.71 6.03
C GLU A 198 10.05 -15.32 5.78
N LEU A 199 10.31 -14.64 4.66
CA LEU A 199 11.64 -14.18 4.29
C LEU A 199 12.27 -13.32 5.39
N LEU A 200 11.52 -12.33 5.87
CA LEU A 200 12.05 -11.43 6.89
C LEU A 200 12.27 -12.20 8.20
N GLU A 201 11.32 -13.03 8.65
CA GLU A 201 11.46 -13.82 9.87
C GLU A 201 12.69 -14.74 9.87
N MET A 202 13.02 -15.32 8.72
CA MET A 202 14.27 -16.07 8.57
C MET A 202 15.50 -15.20 8.86
N LEU A 203 15.51 -13.93 8.44
CA LEU A 203 16.61 -13.01 8.73
C LEU A 203 16.73 -12.70 10.22
N VAL A 204 15.61 -12.49 10.94
CA VAL A 204 15.65 -12.30 12.41
C VAL A 204 16.17 -13.55 13.08
N LYS A 205 15.60 -14.72 12.76
CA LYS A 205 15.98 -16.00 13.39
C LYS A 205 17.46 -16.30 13.24
N ASN A 206 18.09 -15.87 12.15
CA ASN A 206 19.51 -16.09 11.90
C ASN A 206 20.41 -14.94 12.38
N SER A 207 19.84 -13.82 12.83
CA SER A 207 20.61 -12.65 13.24
C SER A 207 21.38 -12.87 14.55
N TYR A 208 22.53 -12.22 14.68
CA TYR A 208 23.28 -12.22 15.94
C TYR A 208 22.48 -11.57 17.07
N TRP A 209 21.84 -10.42 16.80
CA TRP A 209 21.03 -9.67 17.74
C TRP A 209 19.92 -10.52 18.39
N PHE A 210 19.16 -11.29 17.58
CA PHE A 210 18.06 -12.12 18.08
C PHE A 210 18.52 -13.27 18.98
N ASN A 211 19.66 -13.88 18.63
CA ASN A 211 20.24 -15.04 19.31
C ASN A 211 21.31 -14.66 20.34
N MET A 212 21.46 -13.36 20.65
CA MET A 212 22.47 -12.89 21.58
C MET A 212 22.35 -13.52 22.98
N PRO A 213 21.14 -13.74 23.55
CA PRO A 213 21.01 -14.37 24.85
C PRO A 213 21.61 -15.78 24.90
N GLU A 214 21.39 -16.58 23.86
CA GLU A 214 21.93 -17.93 23.76
C GLU A 214 23.42 -17.94 23.38
N LYS A 215 23.83 -17.07 22.46
CA LYS A 215 25.22 -17.00 21.97
C LYS A 215 26.19 -16.38 22.97
N ARG A 216 25.69 -15.57 23.92
CA ARG A 216 26.49 -14.87 24.93
C ARG A 216 25.94 -15.11 26.34
N GLY A 217 25.46 -16.31 26.65
CA GLY A 217 24.77 -16.60 27.93
C GLY A 217 25.49 -16.08 29.17
N GLU A 218 26.81 -16.26 29.28
CA GLU A 218 27.62 -15.78 30.41
C GLU A 218 27.72 -14.25 30.50
N PHE A 219 27.57 -13.54 29.38
CA PHE A 219 27.66 -12.08 29.30
C PHE A 219 26.29 -11.41 29.11
N TRP A 220 25.20 -12.18 28.98
CA TRP A 220 23.90 -11.65 28.60
C TRP A 220 23.38 -10.61 29.59
N GLU A 221 23.48 -10.85 30.89
CA GLU A 221 23.06 -9.87 31.91
C GLU A 221 23.84 -8.55 31.81
N MET A 222 25.12 -8.62 31.45
CA MET A 222 25.94 -7.44 31.21
C MET A 222 25.52 -6.74 29.90
N ASP A 223 25.35 -7.47 28.80
CA ASP A 223 24.91 -6.91 27.52
C ASP A 223 23.52 -6.27 27.64
N LYS A 224 22.58 -6.92 28.33
CA LYS A 224 21.23 -6.43 28.62
C LYS A 224 21.25 -5.11 29.40
N LYS A 225 22.22 -4.92 30.31
CA LYS A 225 22.40 -3.67 31.06
C LYS A 225 22.85 -2.49 30.18
N TYR A 226 23.61 -2.77 29.13
CA TYR A 226 24.10 -1.74 28.20
C TYR A 226 23.19 -1.55 26.97
N MET A 227 22.27 -2.48 26.73
CA MET A 227 21.26 -2.36 25.69
C MET A 227 20.29 -1.22 25.98
N ASN A 228 19.96 -0.43 24.96
CA ASN A 228 18.96 0.62 25.13
C ASN A 228 17.55 -0.01 25.31
N LYS A 229 16.66 0.71 26.00
CA LYS A 229 15.32 0.20 26.36
C LYS A 229 14.46 -0.15 25.14
N GLU A 230 14.59 0.58 24.04
CA GLU A 230 13.82 0.33 22.82
C GLU A 230 14.27 -0.94 22.12
N GLU A 231 15.58 -1.16 22.03
CA GLU A 231 16.19 -2.36 21.46
C GLU A 231 15.83 -3.60 22.26
N LEU A 232 15.87 -3.54 23.59
CA LEU A 232 15.44 -4.66 24.43
C LEU A 232 13.95 -4.96 24.26
N LYS A 233 13.12 -3.92 24.16
CA LYS A 233 11.68 -4.07 23.90
C LYS A 233 11.42 -4.69 22.53
N ASP A 234 12.16 -4.28 21.50
CA ASP A 234 12.08 -4.86 20.16
C ASP A 234 12.52 -6.34 20.20
N LEU A 235 13.62 -6.66 20.89
CA LEU A 235 14.14 -8.02 21.01
C LEU A 235 13.11 -8.95 21.66
N ILE A 236 12.54 -8.55 22.79
CA ILE A 236 11.49 -9.31 23.49
C ILE A 236 10.26 -9.48 22.59
N LYS A 237 9.83 -8.42 21.91
CA LYS A 237 8.68 -8.47 20.99
C LYS A 237 8.92 -9.51 19.88
N TRP A 238 10.11 -9.54 19.29
CA TRP A 238 10.44 -10.47 18.22
C TRP A 238 10.63 -11.91 18.71
N ARG A 239 11.27 -12.12 19.86
CA ARG A 239 11.42 -13.46 20.45
C ARG A 239 10.06 -14.07 20.79
N LYS A 240 9.17 -13.28 21.41
CA LYS A 240 7.77 -13.69 21.64
C LYS A 240 7.03 -13.99 20.33
N LYS A 241 7.16 -13.13 19.31
CA LYS A 241 6.50 -13.35 18.01
C LYS A 241 6.94 -14.67 17.35
N LEU A 242 8.20 -15.05 17.54
CA LEU A 242 8.80 -16.23 16.93
C LEU A 242 8.77 -17.49 17.81
N GLY A 243 8.13 -17.42 18.97
CA GLY A 243 7.96 -18.56 19.88
C GLY A 243 9.24 -18.98 20.60
N VAL A 244 10.17 -18.05 20.83
CA VAL A 244 11.38 -18.30 21.62
C VAL A 244 11.20 -17.71 23.01
N ASP A 245 11.65 -18.42 24.04
CA ASP A 245 11.48 -18.03 25.44
C ASP A 245 11.98 -16.60 25.72
N ASN A 246 11.22 -15.91 26.58
CA ASN A 246 11.52 -14.55 26.99
C ASN A 246 12.70 -14.53 27.97
N ILE A 247 13.47 -13.45 27.88
CA ILE A 247 14.75 -13.17 28.54
C ILE A 247 14.67 -11.96 29.45
#